data_AF-A0A8I0P2Y0-F1
#
_entry.id   AF-A0A8I0P2Y0-F1
#
_cell.length_a   1.000
_cell.length_b   1.000
_cell.length_c   1.000
_cell.angle_alpha   90.00
_cell.angle_beta   90.00
_cell.angle_gamma   90.00
#
_symmetry.space_group_name_H-M   'P 1'
#
loop_
_entity.id
_entity.type
_entity.pdbx_description
1 polymer ?
#
loop_
_entity_poly.entity_id
_entity_poly.type
_entity_poly.pdbx_seq_one_letter_code
_entity_poly.pdbx_strand_id
1 'polypeptide(L)'
;MASTTARTRQSAAAKRNAAKTLNPDVDFEPVRIAADDEVVEERVPLFYIGDDEYTIPKRIPKGVALQYLRQAGERGHELATAPLLIRVLGEDAYEALEKSKALTDEQLESIVDIIVGQALGRQEGGKGKAQSG
;
A
#
# COMPACT_ATOMS: atom_id res chain seq x y z
N MET A 1 -0.99 -33.47 -59.28
CA MET A 1 -0.25 -34.33 -58.34
C MET A 1 -0.50 -33.82 -56.93
N ALA A 2 -0.84 -34.73 -56.03
CA ALA A 2 -1.50 -34.50 -54.74
C ALA A 2 -0.57 -34.14 -53.58
N SER A 3 -1.15 -33.48 -52.56
CA SER A 3 -1.01 -33.70 -51.10
C SER A 3 -1.26 -32.36 -50.37
N THR A 4 -2.42 -32.10 -49.77
CA THR A 4 -3.03 -32.73 -48.57
C THR A 4 -2.32 -32.33 -47.26
N THR A 5 -2.96 -31.37 -46.56
CA THR A 5 -3.10 -31.15 -45.10
C THR A 5 -2.15 -31.83 -44.11
N ALA A 6 -1.68 -31.07 -43.10
CA ALA A 6 -1.97 -31.37 -41.68
C ALA A 6 -1.61 -30.22 -40.73
N ARG A 7 -2.62 -29.82 -39.95
CA ARG A 7 -2.59 -28.99 -38.74
C ARG A 7 -1.94 -29.81 -37.61
N THR A 8 -0.97 -29.26 -36.89
CA THR A 8 -0.67 -29.72 -35.52
C THR A 8 -0.59 -28.55 -34.57
N ARG A 9 -1.66 -28.39 -33.81
CA ARG A 9 -1.71 -27.63 -32.56
C ARG A 9 -0.75 -28.30 -31.58
N GLN A 10 0.48 -27.80 -31.46
CA GLN A 10 1.32 -28.05 -30.29
C GLN A 10 0.96 -26.97 -29.26
N SER A 11 -0.05 -27.27 -28.45
CA SER A 11 0.11 -27.88 -27.11
C SER A 11 0.27 -26.81 -26.05
N ALA A 12 -0.89 -26.28 -25.63
CA ALA A 12 -1.11 -25.50 -24.41
C ALA A 12 -0.92 -26.34 -23.12
N ALA A 13 0.09 -27.21 -23.10
CA ALA A 13 0.41 -28.14 -22.02
C ALA A 13 1.81 -27.93 -21.43
N ALA A 14 2.56 -26.91 -21.88
CA ALA A 14 3.92 -26.61 -21.40
C ALA A 14 3.97 -25.52 -20.30
N LYS A 15 2.85 -25.21 -19.62
CA LYS A 15 2.80 -24.18 -18.56
C LYS A 15 2.36 -24.70 -17.18
N ARG A 16 2.43 -26.00 -16.93
CA ARG A 16 2.00 -26.57 -15.62
C ARG A 16 3.09 -27.29 -14.82
N ASN A 17 4.35 -27.30 -15.26
CA ASN A 17 5.44 -27.99 -14.57
C ASN A 17 6.63 -27.07 -14.25
N ALA A 18 6.37 -25.94 -13.58
CA ALA A 18 7.41 -25.15 -12.92
C ALA A 18 7.15 -25.08 -11.42
N ALA A 19 6.91 -26.25 -10.81
CA ALA A 19 6.88 -26.42 -9.38
C ALA A 19 8.08 -27.28 -8.97
N LYS A 20 8.79 -26.79 -7.95
CA LYS A 20 9.71 -27.52 -7.07
C LYS A 20 11.17 -27.67 -7.53
N THR A 21 11.87 -26.54 -7.61
CA THR A 21 13.24 -26.48 -7.04
C THR A 21 13.09 -25.93 -5.63
N LEU A 22 12.77 -26.80 -4.66
CA LEU A 22 13.05 -26.51 -3.26
C LEU A 22 14.54 -26.71 -3.07
N ASN A 23 15.26 -25.70 -2.58
CA ASN A 23 16.51 -25.96 -1.87
C ASN A 23 16.13 -26.79 -0.64
N PRO A 24 16.70 -27.99 -0.43
CA PRO A 24 16.32 -28.89 0.65
C PRO A 24 16.80 -28.43 2.05
N ASP A 25 17.38 -27.24 2.15
CA ASP A 25 18.07 -26.73 3.35
C ASP A 25 17.36 -25.51 3.98
N VAL A 26 16.13 -25.22 3.56
CA VAL A 26 15.32 -24.10 4.07
C VAL A 26 13.87 -24.53 4.31
N ASP A 27 13.44 -24.48 5.58
CA ASP A 27 12.10 -24.87 6.06
C ASP A 27 11.01 -23.79 5.77
N PHE A 28 11.11 -23.04 4.68
CA PHE A 28 10.07 -22.08 4.30
C PHE A 28 9.61 -22.26 2.86
N GLU A 29 8.30 -22.16 2.66
CA GLU A 29 7.70 -22.09 1.33
C GLU A 29 7.78 -20.65 0.79
N PRO A 30 8.35 -20.41 -0.41
CA PRO A 30 8.43 -19.07 -0.96
C PRO A 30 7.05 -18.46 -1.22
N VAL A 31 6.81 -17.25 -0.70
CA VAL A 31 5.61 -16.46 -1.00
C VAL A 31 5.72 -15.90 -2.41
N ARG A 32 4.75 -16.19 -3.28
CA ARG A 32 4.69 -15.68 -4.66
C ARG A 32 3.70 -14.53 -4.74
N ILE A 33 4.14 -13.38 -5.27
CA ILE A 33 3.33 -12.17 -5.46
C ILE A 33 3.18 -11.95 -6.98
N ALA A 34 1.96 -11.65 -7.44
CA ALA A 34 1.71 -11.30 -8.84
C ALA A 34 2.35 -9.94 -9.18
N ALA A 35 2.85 -9.77 -10.40
CA ALA A 35 3.67 -8.62 -10.76
C ALA A 35 2.89 -7.30 -10.88
N ASP A 36 1.64 -7.33 -11.33
CA ASP A 36 0.86 -6.11 -11.61
C ASP A 36 -0.65 -6.40 -11.53
N ASP A 37 -1.22 -6.30 -10.33
CA ASP A 37 -2.66 -6.18 -10.17
C ASP A 37 -2.99 -4.72 -9.87
N GLU A 38 -3.82 -4.10 -10.71
CA GLU A 38 -4.30 -2.74 -10.49
C GLU A 38 -5.30 -2.77 -9.31
N VAL A 39 -4.88 -2.24 -8.16
CA VAL A 39 -5.71 -2.21 -6.96
C VAL A 39 -6.52 -0.92 -6.95
N VAL A 40 -7.85 -1.04 -7.04
CA VAL A 40 -8.75 0.10 -6.85
C VAL A 40 -8.64 0.57 -5.40
N GLU A 41 -8.13 1.78 -5.19
CA GLU A 41 -7.95 2.37 -3.87
C GLU A 41 -9.24 3.05 -3.39
N GLU A 42 -9.92 2.43 -2.42
CA GLU A 42 -11.00 3.09 -1.66
C GLU A 42 -10.38 4.22 -0.83
N ARG A 43 -10.83 5.47 -1.03
CA ARG A 43 -10.36 6.64 -0.27
C ARG A 43 -11.37 7.05 0.79
N VAL A 44 -10.87 7.57 1.91
CA VAL A 44 -11.68 8.04 3.05
C VAL A 44 -11.25 9.45 3.46
N PRO A 45 -12.20 10.30 3.93
CA PRO A 45 -11.87 11.63 4.46
C PRO A 45 -10.91 11.52 5.64
N LEU A 46 -9.88 12.39 5.66
CA LEU A 46 -8.94 12.53 6.77
C LEU A 46 -9.14 13.84 7.52
N PHE A 47 -9.19 14.97 6.79
CA PHE A 47 -9.38 16.29 7.36
C PHE A 47 -10.07 17.23 6.37
N TYR A 48 -10.49 18.38 6.87
CA TYR A 48 -11.13 19.44 6.11
C TYR A 48 -10.38 20.75 6.35
N ILE A 49 -10.23 21.57 5.31
CA ILE A 49 -9.78 22.96 5.44
C ILE A 49 -10.91 23.84 4.87
N GLY A 50 -11.65 24.50 5.76
CA GLY A 50 -12.90 25.14 5.36
C GLY A 50 -13.91 24.08 4.90
N ASP A 51 -14.38 24.20 3.65
CA ASP A 51 -15.31 23.26 3.03
C ASP A 51 -14.60 22.21 2.15
N ASP A 52 -13.29 22.31 1.98
CA ASP A 52 -12.51 21.40 1.13
C ASP A 52 -12.18 20.09 1.89
N GLU A 53 -12.59 18.96 1.32
CA GLU A 53 -12.34 17.62 1.85
C GLU A 53 -11.03 17.04 1.32
N TYR A 54 -10.17 16.60 2.23
CA TYR A 54 -8.93 15.91 1.89
C TYR A 54 -8.99 14.46 2.35
N THR A 55 -8.69 13.54 1.44
CA THR A 55 -8.87 12.09 1.62
C THR A 55 -7.56 11.34 1.54
N ILE A 56 -7.50 10.15 2.14
CA ILE A 56 -6.38 9.21 2.03
C ILE A 56 -6.86 7.82 1.61
N PRO A 57 -6.01 6.96 1.06
CA PRO A 57 -6.34 5.55 0.87
C PRO A 57 -6.72 4.88 2.19
N LYS A 58 -7.85 4.17 2.21
CA LYS A 58 -8.30 3.36 3.36
C LYS A 58 -7.30 2.28 3.76
N ARG A 59 -6.44 1.87 2.83
CA ARG A 59 -5.31 0.98 3.08
C ARG A 59 -4.10 1.54 2.36
N ILE A 60 -3.11 1.97 3.12
CA ILE A 60 -1.84 2.42 2.55
C ILE A 60 -1.14 1.22 1.88
N PRO A 61 -0.74 1.34 0.60
CA PRO A 61 -0.04 0.28 -0.10
C PRO A 61 1.23 -0.15 0.64
N LYS A 62 1.47 -1.46 0.71
CA LYS A 62 2.61 -2.00 1.48
C LYS A 62 3.96 -1.52 0.96
N GLY A 63 4.07 -1.23 -0.34
CA GLY A 63 5.27 -0.62 -0.93
C GLY A 63 5.59 0.76 -0.33
N VAL A 64 4.58 1.58 -0.07
CA VAL A 64 4.74 2.91 0.55
C VAL A 64 5.21 2.77 1.99
N ALA A 65 4.62 1.83 2.75
CA ALA A 65 5.05 1.55 4.12
C ALA A 65 6.51 1.04 4.19
N LEU A 66 6.91 0.17 3.27
CA LEU A 66 8.29 -0.32 3.18
C LEU A 66 9.27 0.80 2.82
N GLN A 67 8.87 1.73 1.94
CA GLN A 67 9.67 2.91 1.60
C GLN A 67 9.89 3.80 2.83
N TYR A 68 8.84 4.04 3.64
CA TYR A 68 8.96 4.75 4.90
C TYR A 68 9.93 4.05 5.85
N LEU A 69 9.79 2.74 6.06
CA LEU A 69 10.68 1.97 6.94
C LEU A 69 12.14 2.03 6.49
N ARG A 70 12.39 1.95 5.19
CA ARG A 70 13.73 2.09 4.62
C ARG A 70 14.32 3.47 4.93
N GLN A 71 13.58 4.54 4.64
CA GLN A 71 14.05 5.91 4.89
C GLN A 71 14.25 6.19 6.38
N ALA A 72 13.35 5.67 7.22
CA ALA A 72 13.45 5.80 8.66
C ALA A 72 14.70 5.07 9.20
N GLY A 73 15.04 3.91 8.64
CA GLY A 73 16.28 3.19 8.97
C GLY A 73 17.55 3.91 8.51
N GLU A 74 17.52 4.62 7.38
CA GLU A 74 18.68 5.33 6.84
C GLU A 74 18.90 6.71 7.50
N ARG A 75 17.82 7.44 7.82
CA ARG A 75 17.88 8.87 8.16
C ARG A 75 17.10 9.26 9.43
N GLY A 76 16.44 8.31 10.07
CA GLY A 76 15.56 8.56 11.21
C GLY A 76 14.12 8.86 10.79
N HIS A 77 13.19 8.70 11.74
CA HIS A 77 11.75 8.81 11.50
C HIS A 77 11.32 10.19 11.02
N GLU A 78 11.87 11.26 11.58
CA GLU A 78 11.51 12.65 11.26
C GLU A 78 11.70 12.97 9.77
N LEU A 79 12.81 12.50 9.18
CA LEU A 79 13.12 12.74 7.76
C LEU A 79 12.37 11.80 6.80
N ALA A 80 11.78 10.72 7.31
CA ALA A 80 10.99 9.77 6.54
C ALA A 80 9.49 10.12 6.50
N THR A 81 9.01 10.91 7.47
CA THR A 81 7.60 11.28 7.59
C THR A 81 7.14 12.18 6.43
N ALA A 82 7.92 13.21 6.05
CA ALA A 82 7.50 14.13 4.99
C ALA A 82 7.26 13.43 3.63
N PRO A 83 8.16 12.56 3.12
CA PRO A 83 7.89 11.79 1.91
C PRO A 83 6.66 10.87 2.02
N LEU A 84 6.41 10.30 3.20
CA LEU A 84 5.22 9.47 3.44
C LEU A 84 3.94 10.30 3.34
N LEU A 85 3.90 11.48 3.97
CA LEU A 85 2.75 12.38 3.94
C LEU A 85 2.41 12.75 2.49
N ILE A 86 3.39 13.24 1.72
CA ILE A 86 3.19 13.62 0.30
C ILE A 86 2.61 12.44 -0.49
N ARG A 87 3.14 11.23 -0.28
CA ARG A 87 2.71 10.05 -1.04
C ARG A 87 1.28 9.61 -0.71
N VAL A 88 0.87 9.73 0.56
CA VAL A 88 -0.44 9.24 1.05
C VAL A 88 -1.53 10.29 0.87
N LEU A 89 -1.23 11.55 1.21
CA LEU A 89 -2.15 12.67 1.05
C LEU A 89 -2.34 13.02 -0.43
N GLY A 90 -1.27 12.93 -1.22
CA GLY A 90 -1.18 13.56 -2.53
C GLY A 90 -0.63 14.98 -2.42
N GLU A 91 -0.14 15.51 -3.55
CA GLU A 91 0.51 16.82 -3.61
C GLU A 91 -0.45 17.95 -3.18
N ASP A 92 -1.68 17.97 -3.70
CA ASP A 92 -2.67 19.01 -3.41
C ASP A 92 -2.99 19.11 -1.91
N ALA A 93 -3.22 17.97 -1.26
CA ALA A 93 -3.56 17.88 0.15
C ALA A 93 -2.37 18.29 1.06
N TYR A 94 -1.16 17.90 0.67
CA TYR A 94 0.05 18.29 1.39
C TYR A 94 0.31 19.80 1.27
N GLU A 95 0.19 20.37 0.07
CA GLU A 95 0.33 21.81 -0.14
C GLU A 95 -0.74 22.61 0.61
N ALA A 96 -1.96 22.09 0.71
CA ALA A 96 -3.03 22.74 1.46
C ALA A 96 -2.70 22.83 2.95
N LEU A 97 -2.08 21.79 3.53
CA LEU A 97 -1.57 21.83 4.91
C LEU A 97 -0.44 22.85 5.05
N GLU A 98 0.53 22.87 4.14
CA GLU A 98 1.66 23.80 4.17
C GLU A 98 1.21 25.28 4.09
N LYS A 99 0.19 25.55 3.27
CA LYS A 99 -0.34 26.91 3.07
C LYS A 99 -1.33 27.34 4.16
N SER A 100 -1.83 26.41 4.96
CA SER A 100 -2.82 26.70 6.00
C SER A 100 -2.19 27.40 7.19
N LYS A 101 -2.58 28.66 7.40
CA LYS A 101 -2.18 29.44 8.59
C LYS A 101 -2.95 29.07 9.86
N ALA A 102 -4.03 28.29 9.71
CA ALA A 102 -4.90 27.88 10.80
C ALA A 102 -4.54 26.49 11.34
N LEU A 103 -3.61 25.78 10.71
CA LEU A 103 -3.16 24.47 11.14
C LEU A 103 -2.41 24.59 12.46
N THR A 104 -2.88 23.89 13.49
CA THR A 104 -2.19 23.81 14.77
C THR A 104 -1.22 22.63 14.80
N ASP A 105 -0.22 22.70 15.69
CA ASP A 105 0.73 21.60 15.90
C ASP A 105 0.02 20.29 16.27
N GLU A 106 -1.01 20.36 17.12
CA GLU A 106 -1.83 19.22 17.56
C GLU A 106 -2.60 18.56 16.39
N GLN A 107 -3.11 19.37 15.46
CA GLN A 107 -3.79 18.87 14.27
C GLN A 107 -2.82 18.20 13.31
N LEU A 108 -1.65 18.80 13.11
CA LEU A 108 -0.60 18.23 12.27
C LEU A 108 -0.08 16.92 12.86
N GLU A 109 0.18 16.87 14.17
CA GLU A 109 0.59 15.67 14.89
C GLU A 109 -0.45 14.55 14.73
N SER A 110 -1.73 14.88 14.91
CA SER A 110 -2.83 13.92 14.72
C SER A 110 -2.88 13.34 13.30
N ILE A 111 -2.71 14.18 12.28
CA ILE A 111 -2.67 13.74 10.87
C ILE A 111 -1.48 12.80 10.63
N VAL A 112 -0.30 13.17 11.13
CA VAL A 112 0.93 12.37 11.01
C VAL A 112 0.75 11.00 11.67
N ASP A 113 0.23 10.96 12.89
CA ASP A 113 0.02 9.73 13.65
C ASP A 113 -0.95 8.77 12.97
N ILE A 114 -2.06 9.29 12.42
CA ILE A 114 -3.01 8.47 11.67
C ILE A 114 -2.33 7.82 10.46
N ILE A 115 -1.58 8.60 9.68
CA ILE A 115 -0.92 8.12 8.46
C ILE A 115 0.18 7.11 8.79
N VAL A 116 1.06 7.42 9.74
CA VAL A 116 2.14 6.53 10.17
C VAL A 116 1.58 5.25 10.79
N GLY A 117 0.55 5.36 11.63
CA GLY A 117 -0.14 4.23 12.23
C GLY A 117 -0.73 3.29 11.18
N GLN A 118 -1.42 3.84 10.19
CA GLN A 118 -2.02 3.06 9.10
C GLN A 118 -0.95 2.44 8.19
N ALA A 119 0.16 3.15 7.92
CA ALA A 119 1.26 2.65 7.11
C ALA A 119 1.94 1.45 7.77
N LEU A 120 2.18 1.54 9.08
CA LEU A 120 2.79 0.48 9.87
C LEU A 120 1.82 -0.64 10.26
N GLY A 121 0.55 -0.55 9.85
CA GLY A 121 -0.47 -1.53 10.19
C GLY A 121 -0.85 -1.53 11.68
N ARG A 122 -0.51 -0.45 12.41
CA ARG A 122 -1.02 -0.15 13.75
C ARG A 122 -2.44 0.41 13.63
N GLN A 123 -3.33 -0.32 12.97
CA GLN A 123 -4.74 -0.06 13.13
C GLN A 123 -5.12 -0.74 14.44
N GLU A 124 -5.20 0.03 15.53
CA GLU A 124 -5.80 -0.44 16.77
C GLU A 124 -7.14 -1.11 16.45
N GLY A 125 -7.31 -2.31 16.98
CA GLY A 125 -8.50 -3.12 16.78
C GLY A 125 -9.76 -2.28 16.93
N GLY A 126 -10.68 -2.45 15.98
CA GLY A 126 -11.92 -1.70 15.95
C GLY A 126 -12.56 -1.60 17.33
N LYS A 127 -13.01 -0.39 17.68
CA LYS A 127 -14.12 -0.20 18.62
C LYS A 127 -15.39 -0.80 18.00
N GLY A 128 -15.41 -2.13 17.85
CA GLY A 128 -16.57 -2.94 17.51
C GLY A 128 -17.17 -3.48 18.80
N LYS A 129 -18.10 -2.71 19.37
CA LYS A 129 -19.12 -3.08 20.35
C LYS A 129 -18.93 -4.41 21.09
N ALA A 130 -18.57 -4.31 22.37
CA ALA A 130 -19.07 -5.23 23.38
C ALA A 130 -20.60 -5.13 23.42
N GLN A 131 -21.28 -6.08 22.78
CA GLN A 131 -22.68 -6.41 23.07
C GLN A 131 -22.88 -7.90 22.78
N SER A 132 -22.55 -8.73 23.78
CA SER A 132 -23.19 -10.02 23.95
C SER A 132 -23.94 -9.96 25.28
N GLY A 133 -25.25 -10.14 25.19
CA GLY A 133 -26.12 -10.39 26.35
C GLY A 133 -26.03 -11.82 26.83
#